data_AF-A0A822EEN9-F1
#
_entry.id   AF-A0A822EEN9-F1
#
_cell.length_a   1.000
_cell.length_b   1.000
_cell.length_c   1.000
_cell.angle_alpha   90.00
_cell.angle_beta   90.00
_cell.angle_gamma   90.00
#
_symmetry.space_group_name_H-M   'P 1'
#
loop_
_entity.id
_entity.type
_entity.pdbx_description
1 polymer ?
#
loop_
_entity_poly.entity_id
_entity_poly.type
_entity_poly.pdbx_seq_one_letter_code
_entity_poly.pdbx_strand_id
1 'polypeptide(L)' 'MDSIEKSNLNRQFLFRSWDIGKMKSTVAAEAVKAMNSRMNIRAYVDGVLP' A
#
# COMPACT_ATOMS: atom_id res chain seq x y z
N MET A 1 -13.02 1.94 -1.26
CA MET A 1 -11.68 1.32 -1.22
C MET A 1 -10.64 2.37 -1.57
N ASP A 2 -9.47 2.40 -0.91
CA ASP A 2 -8.53 3.52 -0.97
C ASP A 2 -7.33 3.25 -1.92
N SER A 3 -7.25 4.01 -3.02
CA SER A 3 -6.19 3.94 -4.03
C SER A 3 -5.12 5.02 -3.80
N ILE A 4 -3.89 4.78 -4.27
CA ILE A 4 -2.79 5.73 -4.13
C ILE A 4 -3.01 6.94 -5.05
N GLU A 5 -2.93 8.12 -4.47
CA GLU A 5 -2.99 9.40 -5.17
C GLU A 5 -1.67 10.16 -5.07
N LYS A 6 -1.47 11.13 -5.97
CA LYS A 6 -0.30 12.03 -5.94
C LYS A 6 -0.17 12.76 -4.59
N SER A 7 -1.29 13.11 -3.97
CA SER A 7 -1.38 13.76 -2.66
C SER A 7 -0.78 12.92 -1.53
N ASN A 8 -0.78 11.58 -1.67
CA ASN A 8 -0.30 10.65 -0.66
C ASN A 8 1.24 10.57 -0.64
N LEU A 9 1.91 10.83 -1.76
CA LEU A 9 3.36 10.65 -1.92
C LEU A 9 4.20 11.57 -1.03
N ASN A 10 3.63 12.67 -0.54
CA ASN A 10 4.35 13.60 0.34
C ASN A 10 4.51 13.12 1.79
N ARG A 11 3.72 12.12 2.22
CA ARG A 11 3.65 11.67 3.62
C ARG A 11 3.65 10.15 3.78
N GLN A 12 3.25 9.40 2.76
CA GLN A 12 3.17 7.94 2.78
C GLN A 12 4.37 7.35 2.03
N PHE A 13 5.50 7.23 2.75
CA PHE A 13 6.82 6.92 2.20
C PHE A 13 6.94 5.52 1.55
N LEU A 14 5.97 4.63 1.76
CA LEU A 14 5.95 3.31 1.11
C LEU A 14 5.53 3.39 -0.36
N PHE A 15 4.94 4.51 -0.80
CA PHE A 15 4.40 4.66 -2.16
C PHE A 15 5.34 5.44 -3.07
N ARG A 16 5.25 5.19 -4.37
CA ARG A 16 6.03 5.84 -5.41
C ARG A 16 5.11 6.41 -6.49
N SER A 17 5.66 7.28 -7.34
CA SER A 17 4.89 7.89 -8.44
C SER A 17 4.30 6.87 -9.41
N TRP A 18 4.97 5.73 -9.62
CA TRP A 18 4.50 4.63 -10.44
C TRP A 18 3.44 3.74 -9.77
N ASP A 19 3.13 3.97 -8.49
CA ASP A 19 2.08 3.24 -7.77
C ASP A 19 0.74 3.98 -7.74
N ILE A 20 0.67 5.20 -8.29
CA ILE A 20 -0.57 5.97 -8.39
C ILE A 20 -1.65 5.15 -9.11
N GLY A 21 -2.84 5.09 -8.52
CA GLY A 21 -3.98 4.31 -9.00
C GLY A 21 -4.04 2.87 -8.50
N LYS A 22 -2.96 2.33 -7.90
CA LYS A 22 -2.98 1.01 -7.27
C LYS A 22 -3.58 1.07 -5.86
N MET A 23 -4.01 -0.08 -5.34
CA MET A 23 -4.57 -0.16 -3.98
C MET A 23 -3.47 0.02 -2.92
N LYS A 24 -3.71 0.89 -1.93
CA LYS A 24 -2.75 1.20 -0.87
C LYS A 24 -2.33 -0.03 -0.08
N SER A 25 -3.28 -0.89 0.31
CA SER A 25 -3.00 -2.07 1.12
C SER A 25 -2.10 -3.07 0.39
N THR A 26 -2.35 -3.31 -0.91
CA THR A 26 -1.54 -4.20 -1.74
C THR A 26 -0.11 -3.69 -1.88
N VAL A 27 0.07 -2.43 -2.30
CA VAL A 27 1.40 -1.84 -2.52
C VAL A 27 2.18 -1.74 -1.20
N ALA A 28 1.52 -1.41 -0.08
CA ALA A 28 2.18 -1.36 1.22
C ALA A 28 2.71 -2.74 1.63
N ALA A 29 1.94 -3.81 1.42
CA ALA A 29 2.37 -5.17 1.74
C ALA A 29 3.58 -5.60 0.89
N GLU A 30 3.58 -5.27 -0.40
CA GLU A 30 4.70 -5.54 -1.31
C GLU A 30 5.96 -4.76 -0.91
N ALA A 31 5.81 -3.46 -0.64
CA ALA A 31 6.92 -2.60 -0.23
C ALA A 31 7.59 -3.10 1.06
N VAL A 32 6.80 -3.51 2.06
CA VAL A 32 7.35 -4.02 3.33
C VAL A 32 7.97 -5.40 3.15
N LYS A 33 7.40 -6.29 2.32
CA LYS A 33 8.03 -7.58 2.00
C LYS A 33 9.34 -7.43 1.25
N ALA A 34 9.45 -6.42 0.38
CA ALA A 34 10.71 -6.10 -0.30
C ALA A 34 11.78 -5.59 0.69
N MET A 35 11.38 -4.84 1.74
CA MET A 35 12.30 -4.41 2.80
C MET A 35 12.71 -5.54 3.74
N ASN A 36 11.78 -6.44 4.07
CA ASN A 36 12.04 -7.61 4.91
C ASN A 36 11.12 -8.76 4.51
N SER A 37 11.70 -9.76 3.83
CA SER A 37 10.97 -10.93 3.32
C SER A 37 10.41 -11.84 4.41
N ARG A 38 10.88 -11.71 5.66
CA ARG A 38 10.36 -12.48 6.81
C ARG A 38 9.09 -11.88 7.41
N MET A 39 8.69 -10.67 6.98
CA MET A 39 7.48 -10.03 7.46
C MET A 39 6.24 -10.75 6.93
N ASN A 40 5.40 -11.21 7.85
CA ASN A 40 4.12 -11.83 7.49
C ASN A 40 3.02 -10.78 7.38
N ILE A 41 2.79 -10.29 6.17
CA ILE A 41 1.80 -9.25 5.87
C ILE A 41 0.80 -9.77 4.84
N ARG A 42 -0.48 -9.55 5.12
CA ARG A 42 -1.60 -9.83 4.23
C ARG A 42 -2.37 -8.53 3.96
N ALA A 43 -2.47 -8.16 2.69
CA ALA A 43 -3.28 -7.03 2.26
C ALA A 43 -4.74 -7.45 2.19
N TYR A 44 -5.62 -6.65 2.79
CA TYR A 44 -7.06 -6.75 2.59
C TYR A 44 -7.52 -5.55 1.79
N VAL A 45 -8.33 -5.86 0.80
CA VAL A 45 -8.79 -4.92 -0.23
C VAL A 45 -10.24 -4.51 0.08
N ASP A 46 -10.98 -5.37 0.77
CA ASP A 46 -12.38 -5.13 1.09
C ASP A 46 -12.56 -4.08 2.19
N GLY A 47 -13.74 -3.43 2.17
CA GLY A 47 -14.16 -2.58 3.29
C GLY A 47 -14.36 -3.44 4.53
N VAL A 48 -13.85 -2.97 5.67
CA VAL A 48 -14.20 -3.59 6.95
C VAL A 48 -15.68 -3.29 7.17
N LEU A 49 -16.52 -4.33 7.20
CA LEU A 49 -17.92 -4.18 7.61
C LEU A 49 -17.94 -3.56 9.02
N PRO A 50 -18.85 -2.60 9.30
CA PRO A 50 -18.97 -2.00 10.62
C PRO A 50 -19.31 -3.02 11.71
#